data_AF-A0A4Q6AEW8-F1
#
_entry.id   AF-A0A4Q6AEW8-F1
#
_cell.length_a   1.000
_cell.length_b   1.000
_cell.length_c   1.000
_cell.angle_alpha   90.00
_cell.angle_beta   90.00
_cell.angle_gamma   90.00
#
_symmetry.space_group_name_H-M   'P 1'
#
loop_
_entity.id
_entity.type
_entity.pdbx_description
1 polymer ?
#
loop_
_entity_poly.entity_id
_entity_poly.type
_entity_poly.pdbx_seq_one_letter_code
_entity_poly.pdbx_strand_id
1 'polypeptide(L)'
;MKKFQIFTKSLLLTGIIALTAACNGDDSPGGTGSPSGTYIMAKVDGSSFDARVMGVSTAGAVRSGTGDMNLIQITGADANGRAMTLGIFGVTQPGTYQINPDTDSVGAYIDGVGTSTASYDTGECTGASGSIVVTQVSDTQVEGTFSFTGKSEENGCAAKSVTEGSFRGIFMQ
;
A
#
# COMPACT_ATOMS: atom_id res chain seq x y z
N MET A 1 -60.36 -21.63 31.36
CA MET A 1 -60.88 -20.25 31.52
C MET A 1 -60.82 -19.55 30.17
N LYS A 2 -61.96 -18.97 29.74
CA LYS A 2 -62.25 -17.93 28.73
C LYS A 2 -61.40 -17.79 27.44
N LYS A 3 -62.14 -17.79 26.32
CA LYS A 3 -61.79 -17.41 24.93
C LYS A 3 -61.60 -15.88 24.79
N PHE A 4 -61.23 -15.47 23.56
CA PHE A 4 -61.41 -14.13 22.93
C PHE A 4 -60.39 -13.04 23.32
N GLN A 5 -59.88 -12.17 22.45
CA GLN A 5 -60.06 -11.96 21.01
C GLN A 5 -58.98 -10.98 20.48
N ILE A 6 -58.70 -11.08 19.18
CA ILE A 6 -57.87 -10.16 18.39
C ILE A 6 -58.59 -8.80 18.26
N PHE A 7 -57.86 -7.69 18.46
CA PHE A 7 -58.23 -6.37 17.94
C PHE A 7 -57.07 -5.72 17.20
N THR A 8 -57.33 -5.52 15.92
CA THR A 8 -56.57 -4.83 14.87
C THR A 8 -56.56 -3.31 15.06
N LYS A 9 -55.42 -2.65 14.79
CA LYS A 9 -55.22 -1.33 14.13
C LYS A 9 -53.73 -0.95 14.23
N SER A 10 -52.93 -1.21 13.20
CA SER A 10 -52.56 -0.26 12.13
C SER A 10 -51.79 0.97 12.63
N LEU A 11 -50.46 0.95 12.46
CA LEU A 11 -49.69 2.12 12.03
C LEU A 11 -48.51 1.63 11.18
N LEU A 12 -48.66 1.78 9.86
CA LEU A 12 -47.56 1.75 8.90
C LEU A 12 -46.53 2.83 9.30
N LEU A 13 -45.26 2.47 9.34
CA LEU A 13 -44.18 3.44 9.10
C LEU A 13 -43.08 2.77 8.28
N THR A 14 -43.23 2.87 6.96
CA THR A 14 -42.24 2.51 5.96
C THR A 14 -41.08 3.51 6.04
N GLY A 15 -39.90 3.05 6.46
CA GLY A 15 -38.65 3.80 6.40
C GLY A 15 -37.71 3.18 5.36
N ILE A 16 -37.77 3.68 4.13
CA ILE A 16 -36.80 3.40 3.07
C ILE A 16 -35.53 4.18 3.41
N ILE A 17 -34.46 3.49 3.78
CA ILE A 17 -33.11 4.08 3.83
C ILE A 17 -32.47 3.83 2.46
N ALA A 18 -32.70 4.77 1.54
CA ALA A 18 -31.89 4.93 0.35
C ALA A 18 -30.72 5.84 0.73
N LEU A 19 -29.52 5.25 0.91
CA LEU A 19 -28.29 6.04 0.91
C LEU A 19 -27.94 6.30 -0.55
N THR A 20 -28.36 7.48 -0.98
CA THR A 20 -27.98 8.12 -2.24
C THR A 20 -26.47 8.22 -2.35
N ALA A 21 -25.94 7.82 -3.50
CA ALA A 21 -24.63 8.20 -3.98
C ALA A 21 -24.50 9.73 -3.95
N ALA A 22 -23.77 10.25 -2.98
CA ALA A 22 -23.36 11.64 -2.93
C ALA A 22 -22.09 11.79 -3.78
N CYS A 23 -22.31 11.99 -5.08
CA CYS A 23 -21.38 12.73 -5.90
C CYS A 23 -21.89 14.17 -5.90
N ASN A 24 -21.22 15.04 -5.16
CA ASN A 24 -21.26 16.49 -5.39
C ASN A 24 -19.83 16.97 -5.16
N GLY A 25 -19.21 17.44 -6.24
CA GLY A 25 -17.96 18.18 -6.16
C GLY A 25 -18.22 19.54 -5.54
N ASP A 26 -17.29 19.96 -4.68
CA ASP A 26 -16.75 21.31 -4.71
C ASP A 26 -15.46 21.37 -3.87
N ASP A 27 -14.47 22.04 -4.45
CA ASP A 27 -13.24 22.59 -3.87
C ASP A 27 -12.33 21.67 -3.04
N SER A 28 -11.52 20.88 -3.75
CA SER A 28 -10.27 20.33 -3.21
C SER A 28 -9.07 21.09 -3.79
N PRO A 29 -8.32 21.87 -2.99
CA PRO A 29 -7.00 22.32 -3.40
C PRO A 29 -6.04 21.13 -3.34
N GLY A 30 -5.57 20.67 -4.50
CA GLY A 30 -4.47 19.70 -4.60
C GLY A 30 -4.88 18.27 -4.95
N GLY A 31 -5.52 18.08 -6.11
CA GLY A 31 -5.60 16.77 -6.74
C GLY A 31 -4.23 16.34 -7.28
N THR A 32 -3.43 15.63 -6.49
CA THR A 32 -2.35 14.80 -7.04
C THR A 32 -2.98 13.52 -7.55
N GLY A 33 -3.52 13.54 -8.77
CA GLY A 33 -3.87 12.30 -9.46
C GLY A 33 -2.66 11.35 -9.44
N SER A 34 -2.93 10.04 -9.33
CA SER A 34 -1.86 9.04 -9.41
C SER A 34 -0.97 9.33 -10.62
N PRO A 35 0.36 9.43 -10.44
CA PRO A 35 1.26 9.70 -11.56
C PRO A 35 1.04 8.72 -12.71
N SER A 36 1.17 9.21 -13.94
CA SER A 36 1.33 8.32 -15.09
C SER A 36 2.65 7.55 -14.96
N GLY A 37 2.64 6.26 -15.33
CA GLY A 37 3.81 5.39 -15.25
C GLY A 37 4.03 4.76 -13.88
N THR A 38 5.28 4.36 -13.62
CA THR A 38 5.69 3.71 -12.37
C THR A 38 5.78 4.72 -11.23
N TYR A 39 5.30 4.38 -10.04
CA TYR A 39 5.38 5.23 -8.85
C TYR A 39 5.34 4.44 -7.54
N ILE A 40 5.83 5.08 -6.48
CA ILE A 40 5.63 4.67 -5.09
C ILE A 40 5.35 5.93 -4.25
N MET A 41 4.27 5.92 -3.48
CA MET A 41 3.91 6.99 -2.53
C MET A 41 3.46 6.36 -1.21
N ALA A 42 3.73 7.01 -0.08
CA ALA A 42 3.31 6.55 1.25
C ALA A 42 3.41 7.68 2.29
N LYS A 43 3.06 7.38 3.54
CA LYS A 43 3.45 8.14 4.72
C LYS A 43 4.42 7.33 5.57
N VAL A 44 5.53 7.93 5.96
CA VAL A 44 6.50 7.35 6.91
C VAL A 44 6.43 8.16 8.19
N ASP A 45 6.00 7.51 9.28
CA ASP A 45 5.70 8.15 10.57
C ASP A 45 4.78 9.39 10.41
N GLY A 46 3.83 9.29 9.49
CA GLY A 46 2.88 10.36 9.15
C GLY A 46 3.41 11.41 8.16
N SER A 47 4.71 11.43 7.86
CA SER A 47 5.32 12.34 6.89
C SER A 47 5.26 11.79 5.46
N SER A 48 4.88 12.61 4.49
CA SER A 48 4.74 12.17 3.10
C SER A 48 6.08 11.71 2.50
N PHE A 49 6.02 10.58 1.81
CA PHE A 49 7.04 10.06 0.90
C PHE A 49 6.43 9.97 -0.51
N ASP A 50 7.15 10.51 -1.47
CA ASP A 50 6.76 10.48 -2.88
C ASP A 50 8.04 10.30 -3.69
N ALA A 51 8.16 9.16 -4.39
CA ALA A 51 9.34 8.81 -5.18
C ALA A 51 9.45 9.66 -6.45
N ARG A 52 9.66 10.97 -6.26
CA ARG A 52 9.75 11.98 -7.31
C ARG A 52 10.89 12.94 -7.03
N VAL A 53 11.52 13.39 -8.12
CA VAL A 53 12.50 14.47 -8.12
C VAL A 53 12.07 15.47 -9.20
N MET A 54 11.90 16.74 -8.81
CA MET A 54 11.43 17.81 -9.72
C MET A 54 10.13 17.46 -10.45
N GLY A 55 9.21 16.77 -9.78
CA GLY A 55 7.90 16.35 -10.33
C GLY A 55 7.93 15.11 -11.24
N VAL A 56 9.11 14.55 -11.51
CA VAL A 56 9.27 13.34 -12.33
C VAL A 56 9.42 12.13 -11.41
N SER A 57 8.70 11.04 -11.70
CA SER A 57 8.85 9.79 -10.96
C SER A 57 10.26 9.23 -11.14
N THR A 58 10.88 8.83 -10.04
CA THR A 58 12.15 8.09 -10.04
C THR A 58 11.93 6.59 -9.93
N ALA A 59 10.68 6.17 -9.77
CA ALA A 59 10.37 4.78 -9.49
C ALA A 59 10.54 3.91 -10.74
N GLY A 60 11.14 2.73 -10.56
CA GLY A 60 11.29 1.68 -11.56
C GLY A 60 10.67 0.38 -11.07
N ALA A 61 10.21 -0.44 -12.01
CA ALA A 61 9.67 -1.77 -11.72
C ALA A 61 10.27 -2.82 -12.66
N VAL A 62 10.66 -3.95 -12.07
CA VAL A 62 11.21 -5.10 -12.80
C VAL A 62 10.47 -6.35 -12.35
N ARG A 63 10.19 -7.23 -13.30
CA ARG A 63 9.75 -8.60 -13.04
C ARG A 63 10.81 -9.57 -13.51
N SER A 64 11.18 -10.51 -12.66
CA SER A 64 12.11 -11.60 -12.98
C SER A 64 11.49 -12.94 -12.61
N GLY A 65 11.98 -14.03 -13.22
CA GLY A 65 11.42 -15.36 -13.03
C GLY A 65 10.04 -15.55 -13.69
N THR A 66 9.42 -16.70 -13.44
CA THR A 66 8.12 -17.09 -14.03
C THR A 66 7.32 -17.94 -13.05
N GLY A 67 5.99 -18.02 -13.26
CA GLY A 67 5.10 -18.82 -12.42
C GLY A 67 5.21 -18.43 -10.94
N ASP A 68 5.22 -19.43 -10.05
CA ASP A 68 5.30 -19.20 -8.61
C ASP A 68 6.68 -18.73 -8.12
N MET A 69 7.70 -18.80 -8.98
CA MET A 69 9.08 -18.38 -8.69
C MET A 69 9.39 -16.98 -9.24
N ASN A 70 8.36 -16.17 -9.53
CA ASN A 70 8.56 -14.81 -10.03
C ASN A 70 8.79 -13.82 -8.88
N LEU A 71 9.62 -12.81 -9.12
CA LEU A 71 9.86 -11.70 -8.21
C LEU A 71 9.50 -10.40 -8.93
N ILE A 72 8.64 -9.62 -8.30
CA ILE A 72 8.33 -8.25 -8.71
C ILE A 72 9.04 -7.31 -7.75
N GLN A 73 9.90 -6.44 -8.26
CA GLN A 73 10.55 -5.40 -7.48
C GLN A 73 10.11 -4.03 -7.99
N ILE A 74 9.65 -3.16 -7.09
CA ILE A 74 9.38 -1.74 -7.35
C ILE A 74 10.24 -0.92 -6.39
N THR A 75 11.05 -0.03 -6.92
CA THR A 75 11.97 0.83 -6.15
C THR A 75 11.82 2.27 -6.61
N GLY A 76 11.91 3.23 -5.69
CA GLY A 76 12.00 4.65 -6.04
C GLY A 76 12.59 5.48 -4.91
N ALA A 77 13.05 6.69 -5.24
CA ALA A 77 13.67 7.61 -4.29
C ALA A 77 13.19 9.06 -4.46
N ASP A 78 13.20 9.84 -3.38
CA ASP A 78 12.81 11.25 -3.43
C ASP A 78 14.01 12.20 -3.46
N ALA A 79 13.74 13.49 -3.58
CA ALA A 79 14.78 14.53 -3.61
C ALA A 79 15.60 14.68 -2.32
N ASN A 80 15.13 14.10 -1.20
CA ASN A 80 15.85 14.07 0.07
C ASN A 80 16.74 12.82 0.21
N GLY A 81 16.82 12.00 -0.83
CA GLY A 81 17.57 10.75 -0.83
C GLY A 81 16.90 9.63 -0.03
N ARG A 82 15.64 9.80 0.39
CA ARG A 82 14.86 8.73 1.01
C ARG A 82 14.44 7.77 -0.10
N ALA A 83 14.46 6.46 0.16
CA ALA A 83 14.10 5.46 -0.83
C ALA A 83 13.11 4.45 -0.27
N MET A 84 12.28 3.89 -1.15
CA MET A 84 11.32 2.84 -0.83
C MET A 84 11.48 1.70 -1.83
N THR A 85 11.48 0.47 -1.34
CA THR A 85 11.53 -0.74 -2.16
C THR A 85 10.45 -1.72 -1.70
N LEU A 86 9.74 -2.29 -2.66
CA LEU A 86 8.79 -3.39 -2.48
C LEU A 86 9.30 -4.57 -3.30
N GLY A 87 9.62 -5.69 -2.65
CA GLY A 87 9.92 -6.96 -3.29
C GLY A 87 8.78 -7.93 -2.99
N ILE A 88 8.09 -8.42 -4.03
CA ILE A 88 6.93 -9.29 -3.89
C ILE A 88 7.20 -10.58 -4.64
N PHE A 89 7.29 -11.68 -3.90
CA PHE A 89 7.58 -13.01 -4.44
C PHE A 89 6.27 -13.74 -4.79
N GLY A 90 6.27 -14.50 -5.88
CA GLY A 90 5.18 -15.39 -6.28
C GLY A 90 3.91 -14.70 -6.78
N VAL A 91 4.00 -13.45 -7.27
CA VAL A 91 2.80 -12.72 -7.72
C VAL A 91 2.32 -13.22 -9.08
N THR A 92 1.27 -14.04 -9.10
CA THR A 92 0.64 -14.54 -10.33
C THR A 92 -0.78 -14.02 -10.54
N GLN A 93 -1.41 -13.50 -9.48
CA GLN A 93 -2.76 -12.95 -9.47
C GLN A 93 -2.92 -11.87 -8.39
N PRO A 94 -3.98 -11.04 -8.46
CA PRO A 94 -4.33 -10.13 -7.37
C PRO A 94 -4.48 -10.87 -6.03
N GLY A 95 -4.09 -10.23 -4.94
CA GLY A 95 -4.08 -10.85 -3.62
C GLY A 95 -3.33 -10.04 -2.57
N THR A 96 -3.31 -10.55 -1.35
CA THR A 96 -2.58 -9.97 -0.23
C THR A 96 -1.34 -10.82 0.07
N TYR A 97 -0.18 -10.18 0.00
CA TYR A 97 1.13 -10.77 0.25
C TYR A 97 1.62 -10.24 1.59
N GLN A 98 1.81 -11.15 2.55
CA GLN A 98 2.38 -10.78 3.84
C GLN A 98 3.87 -10.50 3.69
N ILE A 99 4.36 -9.50 4.42
CA ILE A 99 5.79 -9.15 4.48
C ILE A 99 6.20 -9.14 5.95
N ASN A 100 7.11 -10.03 6.32
CA ASN A 100 7.67 -10.19 7.67
C ASN A 100 8.95 -11.06 7.58
N PRO A 101 9.68 -11.27 8.69
CA PRO A 101 10.94 -12.00 8.66
C PRO A 101 10.86 -13.46 8.18
N ASP A 102 9.66 -14.06 8.18
CA ASP A 102 9.43 -15.45 7.78
C ASP A 102 8.92 -15.57 6.32
N THR A 103 8.91 -14.46 5.56
CA THR A 103 8.43 -14.43 4.17
C THR A 103 9.51 -13.97 3.20
N ASP A 104 9.48 -14.48 1.96
CA ASP A 104 10.40 -14.04 0.90
C ASP A 104 10.09 -12.65 0.33
N SER A 105 8.92 -12.09 0.66
CA SER A 105 8.52 -10.75 0.24
C SER A 105 8.94 -9.72 1.30
N VAL A 106 9.33 -8.52 0.85
CA VAL A 106 9.88 -7.48 1.71
C VAL A 106 9.36 -6.10 1.35
N GLY A 107 9.07 -5.30 2.37
CA GLY A 107 8.97 -3.84 2.25
C GLY A 107 10.17 -3.20 2.95
N ALA A 108 10.83 -2.25 2.29
CA ALA A 108 12.01 -1.60 2.82
C ALA A 108 11.98 -0.08 2.58
N TYR A 109 12.47 0.67 3.55
CA TYR A 109 12.58 2.11 3.53
C TYR A 109 13.97 2.56 3.98
N ILE A 110 14.57 3.47 3.23
CA ILE A 110 15.86 4.10 3.56
C ILE A 110 15.61 5.56 3.92
N ASP A 111 16.09 5.97 5.09
CA ASP A 111 15.95 7.34 5.59
C ASP A 111 17.19 8.19 5.27
N GLY A 112 17.23 8.76 4.07
CA GLY A 112 18.21 9.78 3.65
C GLY A 112 19.48 9.24 2.99
N VAL A 113 20.48 10.12 2.84
CA VAL A 113 21.80 9.85 2.25
C VAL A 113 22.94 10.27 3.19
N GLY A 114 24.06 9.53 3.17
CA GLY A 114 25.29 9.88 3.90
C GLY A 114 25.63 8.91 5.04
N THR A 115 26.38 9.37 6.04
CA THR A 115 26.92 8.53 7.13
C THR A 115 25.90 8.15 8.22
N SER A 116 24.66 8.61 8.09
CA SER A 116 23.55 8.28 9.00
C SER A 116 22.36 7.67 8.23
N THR A 117 22.66 6.96 7.15
CA THR A 117 21.65 6.24 6.38
C THR A 117 21.26 4.99 7.17
N ALA A 118 19.97 4.83 7.47
CA ALA A 118 19.45 3.64 8.10
C ALA A 118 18.41 2.98 7.21
N SER A 119 18.51 1.67 7.07
CA SER A 119 17.50 0.83 6.42
C SER A 119 16.49 0.33 7.45
N TYR A 120 15.21 0.41 7.10
CA TYR A 120 14.09 -0.11 7.87
C TYR A 120 13.30 -1.06 6.98
N ASP A 121 13.33 -2.34 7.26
CA ASP A 121 12.68 -3.35 6.43
C ASP A 121 11.85 -4.34 7.24
N THR A 122 11.10 -5.17 6.54
CA THR A 122 10.26 -6.21 7.15
C THR A 122 10.94 -7.57 7.25
N GLY A 123 12.13 -7.75 6.67
CA GLY A 123 12.86 -9.02 6.66
C GLY A 123 13.62 -9.27 7.95
N GLU A 124 13.95 -8.20 8.68
CA GLU A 124 14.77 -8.27 9.88
C GLU A 124 14.00 -7.91 11.17
N CYS A 125 14.57 -8.24 12.33
CA CYS A 125 14.05 -7.95 13.67
C CYS A 125 12.62 -8.46 14.00
N THR A 126 12.46 -9.06 15.18
CA THR A 126 11.12 -9.49 15.65
C THR A 126 10.11 -8.34 15.69
N GLY A 127 8.92 -8.56 15.13
CA GLY A 127 7.82 -7.59 15.11
C GLY A 127 7.85 -6.60 13.95
N ALA A 128 8.83 -6.69 13.04
CA ALA A 128 8.67 -6.12 11.71
C ALA A 128 7.59 -6.92 10.96
N SER A 129 6.66 -6.23 10.32
CA SER A 129 5.53 -6.89 9.65
C SER A 129 4.74 -5.91 8.79
N GLY A 130 3.98 -6.44 7.84
CA GLY A 130 3.08 -5.67 7.01
C GLY A 130 2.41 -6.50 5.94
N SER A 131 1.77 -5.81 5.01
CA SER A 131 1.14 -6.43 3.85
C SER A 131 1.25 -5.57 2.62
N ILE A 132 1.37 -6.22 1.47
CA ILE A 132 1.25 -5.63 0.15
C ILE A 132 -0.01 -6.23 -0.49
N VAL A 133 -0.95 -5.37 -0.88
CA VAL A 133 -2.19 -5.78 -1.55
C VAL A 133 -2.05 -5.45 -3.02
N VAL A 134 -1.90 -6.49 -3.85
CA VAL A 134 -1.90 -6.36 -5.31
C VAL A 134 -3.34 -6.39 -5.79
N THR A 135 -3.80 -5.30 -6.39
CA THR A 135 -5.15 -5.18 -6.97
C THR A 135 -5.15 -5.50 -8.46
N GLN A 136 -4.00 -5.35 -9.13
CA GLN A 136 -3.82 -5.68 -10.53
C GLN A 136 -2.42 -6.22 -10.79
N VAL A 137 -2.33 -7.28 -11.60
CA VAL A 137 -1.07 -7.78 -12.15
C VAL A 137 -1.29 -8.30 -13.57
N SER A 138 -0.36 -8.01 -14.46
CA SER A 138 -0.32 -8.48 -15.84
C SER A 138 1.14 -8.66 -16.28
N ASP A 139 1.36 -8.96 -17.55
CA ASP A 139 2.71 -9.02 -18.14
C ASP A 139 3.36 -7.65 -18.29
N THR A 140 2.59 -6.57 -18.21
CA THR A 140 3.06 -5.19 -18.44
C THR A 140 3.03 -4.32 -17.19
N GLN A 141 2.24 -4.68 -16.17
CA GLN A 141 2.12 -3.86 -14.99
C GLN A 141 1.72 -4.62 -13.72
N VAL A 142 1.91 -3.96 -12.59
CA VAL A 142 1.43 -4.33 -11.27
C VAL A 142 0.96 -3.08 -10.53
N GLU A 143 -0.16 -3.17 -9.80
CA GLU A 143 -0.70 -2.05 -9.03
C GLU A 143 -1.24 -2.55 -7.69
N GLY A 144 -1.18 -1.68 -6.69
CA GLY A 144 -1.64 -2.04 -5.37
C GLY A 144 -1.39 -1.00 -4.29
N THR A 145 -1.64 -1.44 -3.06
CA THR A 145 -1.39 -0.68 -1.84
C THR A 145 -0.49 -1.46 -0.89
N PHE A 146 0.11 -0.79 0.08
CA PHE A 146 0.94 -1.43 1.08
C PHE A 146 0.91 -0.66 2.40
N SER A 147 1.18 -1.38 3.48
CA SER A 147 1.48 -0.81 4.79
C SER A 147 2.35 -1.78 5.58
N PHE A 148 3.37 -1.27 6.25
CA PHE A 148 4.25 -2.09 7.07
C PHE A 148 4.89 -1.29 8.19
N THR A 149 5.36 -2.02 9.21
CA THR A 149 6.32 -1.54 10.20
C THR A 149 7.68 -2.13 9.84
N GLY A 150 8.59 -1.29 9.38
CA GLY A 150 9.97 -1.67 9.07
C GLY A 150 10.84 -1.45 10.28
N LYS A 151 11.85 -2.30 10.48
CA LYS A 151 12.81 -2.20 11.58
C LYS A 151 14.23 -2.18 11.06
N SER A 152 15.10 -1.54 11.83
CA SER A 152 16.51 -1.38 11.49
C SER A 152 17.39 -2.12 12.48
N GLU A 153 18.07 -3.18 12.04
CA GLU A 153 19.04 -3.90 12.88
C GLU A 153 20.19 -2.99 13.31
N GLU A 154 20.63 -2.11 12.40
CA GLU A 154 21.70 -1.13 12.60
C GLU A 154 21.38 -0.16 13.74
N ASN A 155 20.09 0.08 14.00
CA ASN A 155 19.59 0.96 15.05
C ASN A 155 18.88 0.21 16.19
N GLY A 156 19.33 -1.01 16.50
CA GLY A 156 18.82 -1.77 17.65
C GLY A 156 17.34 -2.14 17.52
N CYS A 157 16.90 -2.47 16.30
CA CYS A 157 15.51 -2.77 15.95
C CYS A 157 14.52 -1.62 16.18
N ALA A 158 14.98 -0.38 16.08
CA ALA A 158 14.12 0.80 15.99
C ALA A 158 13.16 0.67 14.80
N ALA A 159 11.92 1.13 14.98
CA ALA A 159 10.84 0.94 14.02
C ALA A 159 10.45 2.25 13.33
N LYS A 160 10.04 2.13 12.06
CA LYS A 160 9.30 3.16 11.31
C LYS A 160 8.00 2.58 10.79
N SER A 161 6.93 3.36 10.89
CA SER A 161 5.62 2.99 10.38
C SER A 161 5.42 3.55 8.98
N VAL A 162 5.16 2.68 8.02
CA VAL A 162 4.81 3.03 6.65
C VAL A 162 3.33 2.74 6.41
N THR A 163 2.56 3.79 6.16
CA THR A 163 1.10 3.74 6.02
C THR A 163 0.65 4.45 4.74
N GLU A 164 -0.61 4.21 4.35
CA GLU A 164 -1.21 4.84 3.17
C GLU A 164 -0.36 4.65 1.89
N GLY A 165 0.33 3.50 1.81
CA GLY A 165 1.22 3.18 0.70
C GLY A 165 0.42 2.82 -0.55
N SER A 166 0.82 3.37 -1.69
CA SER A 166 0.30 2.98 -3.00
C SER A 166 1.44 2.91 -4.01
N PHE A 167 1.31 1.98 -4.96
CA PHE A 167 2.31 1.78 -5.99
C PHE A 167 1.67 1.37 -7.31
N ARG A 168 2.39 1.70 -8.38
CA ARG A 168 2.21 1.14 -9.72
C ARG A 168 3.58 0.84 -10.27
N GLY A 169 3.77 -0.35 -10.82
CA GLY A 169 4.94 -0.74 -11.57
C GLY A 169 4.57 -0.98 -13.03
N ILE A 170 5.21 -0.30 -13.95
CA ILE A 170 5.20 -0.65 -15.38
C ILE A 170 6.50 -1.40 -15.65
N PHE A 171 6.40 -2.63 -16.14
CA PHE A 171 7.57 -3.42 -16.48
C PHE A 171 8.17 -2.90 -17.78
N MET A 172 9.41 -2.45 -17.73
CA MET A 172 10.16 -2.10 -18.93
C MET A 172 10.51 -3.39 -19.67
N GLN A 173 10.11 -3.48 -20.94
CA GLN A 173 10.54 -4.53 -21.86
C GLN A 173 11.89 -4.18 -22.49
#